data_AF-A0A378Y782-F1
#
_entry.id   AF-A0A378Y782-F1
#
_cell.length_a   1.000
_cell.length_b   1.000
_cell.length_c   1.000
_cell.angle_alpha   90.00
_cell.angle_beta   90.00
_cell.angle_gamma   90.00
#
_symmetry.space_group_name_H-M   'P 1'
#
loop_
_entity.id
_entity.type
_entity.pdbx_description
1 polymer ?
#
loop_
_entity_poly.entity_id
_entity_poly.type
_entity_poly.pdbx_seq_one_letter_code
_entity_poly.pdbx_strand_id
1 'polypeptide(L)'
;MLEVDDPAVRSAGILRVWMVVAAFVVVGAAVPIALHIARYGVNVGQIVLVTFTWINVMIALWEISLNLRISLVERQHRRFVADYRGRELDRVIDFFTAPIRIREIVRPSTWAQVWSSYSLFDPAYANRKSFGFWVDSGNGYVTLIPSLLFIYALTFDIVPARALGIIGLVIFWMMFYGTVLYYVVYFVNKEYVGHTARNLAIFIGGTNSLWLFAPAWGMVASIILINTDSYGFLR
;
A
#
# COMPACT_ATOMS: atom_id res chain seq x y z
N MET A 1 -22.44 -20.84 8.92
CA MET A 1 -21.36 -21.84 9.10
C MET A 1 -21.01 -22.30 7.69
N LEU A 2 -19.98 -21.70 7.09
CA LEU A 2 -19.45 -22.11 5.78
C LEU A 2 -18.06 -22.66 6.08
N GLU A 3 -17.90 -23.97 5.90
CA GLU A 3 -16.61 -24.65 5.92
C GLU A 3 -15.67 -23.94 4.95
N VAL A 4 -14.49 -23.57 5.44
CA VAL A 4 -13.39 -23.11 4.60
C VAL A 4 -12.41 -24.26 4.56
N ASP A 5 -12.36 -24.91 3.40
CA ASP A 5 -11.47 -26.01 3.07
C ASP A 5 -10.04 -25.75 3.56
N ASP A 6 -9.48 -26.77 4.20
CA ASP A 6 -8.07 -26.89 4.53
C ASP A 6 -7.24 -26.95 3.24
N PRO A 7 -6.29 -26.02 2.97
CA PRO A 7 -5.58 -25.99 1.70
C PRO A 7 -4.39 -26.96 1.72
N ALA A 8 -4.68 -28.25 1.86
CA ALA A 8 -3.69 -29.33 1.82
C ALA A 8 -3.61 -30.02 0.44
N VAL A 9 -3.77 -29.29 -0.68
CA VAL A 9 -3.27 -29.71 -2.01
C VAL A 9 -2.89 -28.46 -2.82
N ARG A 10 -1.63 -28.00 -2.69
CA ARG A 10 -1.11 -26.88 -3.50
C ARG A 10 -0.87 -27.37 -4.94
N SER A 11 -1.85 -27.23 -5.82
CA SER A 11 -1.64 -27.38 -7.28
C SER A 11 -0.66 -26.31 -7.78
N ALA A 12 0.34 -26.70 -8.58
CA ALA A 12 1.44 -25.84 -9.02
C ALA A 12 0.97 -24.61 -9.83
N GLY A 13 0.88 -23.45 -9.17
CA GLY A 13 0.81 -22.17 -9.88
C GLY A 13 2.15 -21.88 -10.58
N ILE A 14 2.10 -21.41 -11.82
CA ILE A 14 3.29 -21.09 -12.63
C ILE A 14 3.94 -19.77 -12.15
N LEU A 15 3.12 -18.84 -11.64
CA LEU A 15 3.57 -17.55 -11.13
C LEU A 15 3.88 -17.63 -9.64
N ARG A 16 4.77 -16.73 -9.19
CA ARG A 16 5.03 -16.46 -7.77
C ARG A 16 4.37 -15.15 -7.36
N VAL A 17 3.97 -15.02 -6.09
CA VAL A 17 3.33 -13.79 -5.60
C VAL A 17 4.19 -12.56 -5.88
N TRP A 18 5.50 -12.62 -5.64
CA TRP A 18 6.42 -11.50 -5.91
C TRP A 18 6.42 -11.09 -7.39
N MET A 19 6.25 -12.02 -8.33
CA MET A 19 6.20 -11.71 -9.76
C MET A 19 4.95 -10.89 -10.09
N VAL A 20 3.81 -11.23 -9.47
CA VAL A 20 2.56 -10.48 -9.65
C VAL A 20 2.69 -9.07 -9.08
N VAL A 21 3.28 -8.93 -7.89
CA VAL A 21 3.52 -7.63 -7.25
C VAL A 21 4.49 -6.79 -8.07
N ALA A 22 5.61 -7.36 -8.50
CA ALA A 22 6.60 -6.68 -9.32
C ALA A 22 6.00 -6.25 -10.67
N ALA A 23 5.24 -7.13 -11.34
CA ALA A 23 4.57 -6.79 -12.58
C ALA A 23 3.55 -5.65 -12.37
N PHE A 24 2.74 -5.70 -11.31
CA PHE A 24 1.78 -4.64 -11.00
C PHE A 24 2.49 -3.30 -10.79
N VAL A 25 3.52 -3.25 -9.94
CA VAL A 25 4.24 -2.01 -9.61
C VAL A 25 5.00 -1.47 -10.82
N VAL A 26 5.80 -2.30 -11.47
CA VAL A 26 6.69 -1.86 -12.57
C VAL A 26 5.89 -1.50 -13.81
N VAL A 27 5.06 -2.40 -14.31
CA VAL A 27 4.32 -2.17 -15.56
C VAL A 27 3.28 -1.07 -15.35
N GLY A 28 2.57 -1.12 -14.22
CA GLY A 28 1.50 -0.17 -13.95
C GLY A 28 1.98 1.26 -13.71
N ALA A 29 3.17 1.47 -13.12
CA ALA A 29 3.77 2.81 -13.03
C ALA A 29 4.45 3.23 -14.35
N ALA A 30 5.09 2.29 -15.06
CA ALA A 30 5.82 2.60 -16.29
C ALA A 30 4.91 3.16 -17.40
N VAL A 31 3.69 2.66 -17.54
CA VAL A 31 2.74 3.13 -18.57
C VAL A 31 2.42 4.63 -18.44
N PRO A 32 1.86 5.14 -17.32
CA PRO A 32 1.56 6.56 -17.18
C PRO A 32 2.82 7.43 -17.21
N ILE A 33 3.97 6.95 -16.69
CA ILE A 33 5.24 7.66 -16.78
C ILE A 33 5.70 7.80 -18.24
N ALA A 34 5.69 6.72 -19.02
CA ALA A 34 6.10 6.73 -20.41
C ALA A 34 5.19 7.62 -21.27
N LEU A 35 3.88 7.59 -21.02
CA LEU A 35 2.91 8.47 -21.69
C LEU A 35 3.18 9.95 -21.36
N HIS A 36 3.52 10.26 -20.12
CA HIS A 36 3.88 11.62 -19.73
C HIS A 36 5.17 12.08 -20.40
N ILE A 37 6.22 11.25 -20.37
CA ILE A 37 7.52 11.54 -20.99
C ILE A 37 7.36 11.80 -22.49
N ALA A 38 6.56 10.98 -23.18
CA ALA A 38 6.32 11.15 -24.61
C ALA A 38 5.62 12.48 -24.95
N ARG A 39 4.86 13.06 -24.01
CA ARG A 39 4.06 14.26 -24.23
C ARG A 39 4.75 15.55 -23.78
N TYR A 40 5.44 15.51 -22.65
CA TYR A 40 5.98 16.71 -21.99
C TYR A 40 7.50 16.63 -21.74
N GLY A 41 8.09 15.43 -21.81
CA GLY A 41 9.49 15.20 -21.49
C GLY A 41 9.69 14.64 -20.08
N VAL A 42 10.97 14.51 -19.69
CA VAL A 42 11.33 13.89 -18.41
C VAL A 42 11.18 14.89 -17.27
N ASN A 43 10.26 14.61 -16.35
CA ASN A 43 10.11 15.37 -15.10
C ASN A 43 10.26 14.41 -13.90
N VAL A 44 11.35 14.56 -13.13
CA VAL A 44 11.64 13.70 -11.97
C VAL A 44 10.56 13.80 -10.90
N GLY A 45 10.01 14.99 -10.68
CA GLY A 45 8.94 15.22 -9.73
C GLY A 45 7.68 14.43 -10.07
N GLN A 46 7.31 14.41 -11.36
CA GLN A 46 6.20 13.64 -11.87
C GLN A 46 6.44 12.13 -11.77
N ILE A 47 7.65 11.65 -12.10
CA ILE A 47 8.03 10.23 -11.99
C ILE A 47 7.87 9.74 -10.55
N VAL A 48 8.40 10.50 -9.59
CA VAL A 48 8.30 10.16 -8.15
C VAL A 48 6.83 10.11 -7.71
N LEU A 49 6.04 11.12 -8.09
CA LEU A 49 4.61 11.18 -7.73
C LEU A 49 3.84 10.00 -8.31
N VAL A 50 3.95 9.75 -9.62
CA VAL A 50 3.20 8.66 -10.25
C VAL A 50 3.64 7.30 -9.73
N THR A 51 4.94 7.10 -9.49
CA THR A 51 5.44 5.85 -8.90
C THR A 51 4.83 5.61 -7.52
N PHE A 52 4.89 6.61 -6.63
CA PHE A 52 4.32 6.49 -5.29
C PHE A 52 2.80 6.33 -5.32
N THR A 53 2.08 7.16 -6.09
CA THR A 53 0.62 7.09 -6.17
C THR A 53 0.16 5.76 -6.76
N TRP A 54 0.93 5.16 -7.68
CA TRP A 54 0.63 3.83 -8.21
C TRP A 54 0.89 2.72 -7.18
N ILE A 55 1.95 2.83 -6.37
CA ILE A 55 2.13 1.96 -5.21
C ILE A 55 0.94 2.09 -4.26
N ASN A 56 0.46 3.31 -4.00
CA ASN A 56 -0.74 3.52 -3.19
C ASN A 56 -1.99 2.83 -3.78
N VAL A 57 -2.17 2.79 -5.11
CA VAL A 57 -3.26 2.01 -5.74
C VAL A 57 -3.19 0.54 -5.35
N MET A 58 -2.00 -0.07 -5.40
CA MET A 58 -1.81 -1.47 -4.98
C MET A 58 -2.13 -1.66 -3.50
N ILE A 59 -1.57 -0.79 -2.66
CA ILE A 59 -1.73 -0.84 -1.21
C ILE A 59 -3.21 -0.65 -0.84
N ALA A 60 -3.91 0.30 -1.47
CA ALA A 60 -5.33 0.52 -1.26
C ALA A 60 -6.18 -0.73 -1.58
N LEU A 61 -5.84 -1.48 -2.63
CA LEU A 61 -6.49 -2.77 -2.93
C LEU A 61 -6.19 -3.83 -1.86
N TRP A 62 -4.97 -3.84 -1.32
CA TRP A 62 -4.62 -4.71 -0.20
C TRP A 62 -5.36 -4.29 1.07
N GLU A 63 -5.50 -3.02 1.37
CA GLU A 63 -6.21 -2.48 2.54
C GLU A 63 -7.72 -2.75 2.48
N ILE A 64 -8.32 -2.65 1.29
CA ILE A 64 -9.69 -3.13 1.07
C ILE A 64 -9.76 -4.63 1.38
N SER A 65 -8.75 -5.40 0.97
CA SER A 65 -8.68 -6.84 1.26
C SER A 65 -8.52 -7.13 2.76
N LEU A 66 -7.76 -6.31 3.51
CA LEU A 66 -7.68 -6.34 4.98
C LEU A 66 -9.08 -6.18 5.58
N ASN A 67 -9.79 -5.13 5.18
CA ASN A 67 -11.11 -4.82 5.71
C ASN A 67 -12.12 -5.95 5.43
N LEU A 68 -12.23 -6.38 4.17
CA LEU A 68 -13.15 -7.43 3.75
C LEU A 68 -12.85 -8.80 4.39
N ARG A 69 -11.61 -9.03 4.82
CA ARG A 69 -11.14 -10.33 5.33
C ARG A 69 -10.54 -10.25 6.73
N ILE A 70 -10.91 -9.27 7.54
CA ILE A 70 -10.35 -9.11 8.90
C ILE A 70 -10.48 -10.38 9.76
N SER A 71 -11.59 -11.11 9.66
CA SER A 71 -11.74 -12.38 10.40
C SER A 71 -10.79 -13.48 9.92
N LEU A 72 -10.38 -13.47 8.64
CA LEU A 72 -9.34 -14.36 8.14
C LEU A 72 -7.96 -13.92 8.66
N VAL A 73 -7.68 -12.62 8.63
CA VAL A 73 -6.42 -12.04 9.15
C VAL A 73 -6.25 -12.37 10.63
N GLU A 74 -7.28 -12.19 11.45
CA GLU A 74 -7.28 -12.56 12.88
C GLU A 74 -6.95 -14.04 13.11
N ARG A 75 -7.53 -14.94 12.32
CA ARG A 75 -7.25 -16.39 12.43
C ARG A 75 -5.84 -16.74 11.97
N GLN A 76 -5.42 -16.19 10.84
CA GLN A 76 -4.09 -16.42 10.27
C GLN A 76 -3.00 -15.86 11.18
N HIS A 77 -3.19 -14.68 11.75
CA HIS A 77 -2.27 -14.08 12.72
C HIS A 77 -2.05 -15.01 13.92
N ARG A 78 -3.12 -15.49 14.58
CA ARG A 78 -2.99 -16.43 15.71
C ARG A 78 -2.18 -17.67 15.37
N ARG A 79 -2.41 -18.22 14.17
CA ARG A 79 -1.63 -19.37 13.67
C ARG A 79 -0.18 -18.99 13.42
N PHE A 80 0.08 -17.88 12.72
CA PHE A 80 1.43 -17.49 12.35
C PHE A 80 2.29 -17.08 13.54
N VAL A 81 1.70 -16.48 14.59
CA VAL A 81 2.39 -16.23 15.86
C VAL A 81 2.91 -17.54 16.47
N ALA A 82 2.16 -18.63 16.38
CA ALA A 82 2.60 -19.94 16.86
C ALA A 82 3.66 -20.55 15.92
N ASP A 83 3.43 -20.54 14.61
CA ASP A 83 4.24 -21.24 13.61
C ASP A 83 5.60 -20.54 13.33
N TYR A 84 5.66 -19.20 13.43
CA TYR A 84 6.78 -18.37 12.99
C TYR A 84 7.42 -17.53 14.11
N ARG A 85 7.19 -17.86 15.38
CA ARG A 85 7.80 -17.13 16.51
C ARG A 85 9.33 -17.11 16.38
N GLY A 86 9.92 -15.90 16.40
CA GLY A 86 11.36 -15.68 16.22
C GLY A 86 11.85 -15.84 14.77
N ARG A 87 10.94 -16.10 13.83
CA ARG A 87 11.17 -16.30 12.40
C ARG A 87 10.11 -15.57 11.56
N GLU A 88 9.67 -14.41 12.03
CA GLU A 88 8.54 -13.68 11.44
C GLU A 88 8.81 -13.29 9.97
N LEU A 89 10.08 -13.01 9.64
CA LEU A 89 10.48 -12.70 8.27
C LEU A 89 10.32 -13.90 7.32
N ASP A 90 10.49 -15.13 7.80
CA ASP A 90 10.31 -16.34 6.99
C ASP A 90 8.86 -16.43 6.50
N ARG A 91 7.88 -16.00 7.30
CA ARG A 91 6.48 -15.94 6.88
C ARG A 91 6.26 -15.02 5.69
N VAL A 92 6.93 -13.85 5.69
CA VAL A 92 6.87 -12.88 4.59
C VAL A 92 7.48 -13.48 3.33
N ILE A 93 8.65 -14.11 3.46
CA ILE A 93 9.33 -14.79 2.34
C ILE A 93 8.46 -15.93 1.80
N ASP A 94 7.89 -16.76 2.66
CA ASP A 94 6.99 -17.87 2.30
C ASP A 94 5.76 -17.38 1.53
N PHE A 95 5.21 -16.21 1.91
CA PHE A 95 4.10 -15.61 1.16
C PHE A 95 4.54 -15.20 -0.24
N PHE A 96 5.58 -14.37 -0.34
CA PHE A 96 6.00 -13.77 -1.61
C PHE A 96 6.55 -14.83 -2.58
N THR A 97 7.11 -15.92 -2.07
CA THR A 97 7.61 -17.05 -2.87
C THR A 97 6.57 -18.16 -3.09
N ALA A 98 5.37 -18.04 -2.52
CA ALA A 98 4.31 -19.02 -2.77
C ALA A 98 3.89 -19.01 -4.25
N PRO A 99 3.57 -20.19 -4.82
CA PRO A 99 2.95 -20.26 -6.13
C PRO A 99 1.53 -19.66 -6.07
N ILE A 100 1.14 -18.93 -7.11
CA ILE A 100 -0.18 -18.29 -7.23
C ILE A 100 -0.82 -18.62 -8.58
N ARG A 101 -2.11 -18.95 -8.58
CA ARG A 101 -2.91 -19.15 -9.79
C ARG A 101 -3.49 -17.81 -10.26
N ILE A 102 -3.71 -17.65 -11.56
CA ILE A 102 -4.28 -16.41 -12.13
C ILE A 102 -5.60 -16.02 -11.44
N ARG A 103 -6.48 -17.01 -11.20
CA ARG A 103 -7.76 -16.78 -10.50
C ARG A 103 -7.61 -16.30 -9.05
N GLU A 104 -6.45 -16.47 -8.43
CA GLU A 104 -6.17 -16.06 -7.05
C GLU A 104 -5.65 -14.62 -6.98
N ILE A 105 -5.15 -14.07 -8.09
CA ILE A 105 -4.68 -12.68 -8.19
C ILE A 105 -5.81 -11.69 -7.89
N VAL A 106 -7.06 -12.03 -8.24
CA VAL A 106 -8.22 -11.15 -7.98
C VAL A 106 -8.94 -11.47 -6.67
N ARG A 107 -8.48 -12.46 -5.89
CA ARG A 107 -9.17 -12.86 -4.65
C ARG A 107 -8.69 -12.00 -3.47
N PRO A 108 -9.59 -11.31 -2.76
CA PRO A 108 -9.21 -10.56 -1.56
C PRO A 108 -8.53 -11.43 -0.48
N SER A 109 -8.90 -12.71 -0.38
CA SER A 109 -8.29 -13.65 0.57
C SER A 109 -6.80 -13.89 0.29
N THR A 110 -6.34 -13.71 -0.94
CA THR A 110 -4.91 -13.80 -1.29
C THR A 110 -4.16 -12.62 -0.69
N TRP A 111 -4.65 -11.40 -0.90
CA TRP A 111 -3.99 -10.18 -0.48
C TRP A 111 -4.16 -9.88 1.01
N ALA A 112 -5.21 -10.40 1.65
CA ALA A 112 -5.33 -10.44 3.10
C ALA A 112 -4.13 -11.14 3.78
N GLN A 113 -3.44 -12.04 3.06
CA GLN A 113 -2.26 -12.68 3.60
C GLN A 113 -1.07 -11.73 3.79
N VAL A 114 -0.97 -10.66 3.00
CA VAL A 114 0.00 -9.57 3.23
C VAL A 114 -0.17 -9.05 4.64
N TRP A 115 -1.40 -8.71 5.02
CA TRP A 115 -1.72 -8.15 6.33
C TRP A 115 -1.58 -9.13 7.47
N SER A 116 -1.96 -10.39 7.27
CA SER A 116 -1.71 -11.42 8.29
C SER A 116 -0.23 -11.71 8.50
N SER A 117 0.63 -11.47 7.49
CA SER A 117 2.09 -11.60 7.62
C SER A 117 2.67 -10.35 8.26
N TYR A 118 2.21 -9.17 7.85
CA TYR A 118 2.62 -7.89 8.44
C TYR A 118 2.21 -7.78 9.91
N SER A 119 1.08 -8.38 10.30
CA SER A 119 0.62 -8.33 11.69
C SER A 119 1.50 -9.09 12.68
N LEU A 120 2.49 -9.85 12.20
CA LEU A 120 3.56 -10.39 13.05
C LEU A 120 4.54 -9.33 13.54
N PHE A 121 4.61 -8.17 12.88
CA PHE A 121 5.43 -7.01 13.26
C PHE A 121 4.61 -5.89 13.88
N ASP A 122 3.29 -5.92 13.65
CA ASP A 122 2.33 -4.96 14.19
C ASP A 122 0.96 -5.62 14.43
N PRO A 123 0.68 -6.06 15.67
CA PRO A 123 -0.57 -6.71 16.02
C PRO A 123 -1.83 -5.88 15.77
N ALA A 124 -1.71 -4.55 15.59
CA ALA A 124 -2.85 -3.68 15.33
C ALA A 124 -3.64 -4.13 14.08
N TYR A 125 -2.96 -4.67 13.06
CA TYR A 125 -3.59 -5.13 11.82
C TYR A 125 -4.38 -6.44 11.97
N ALA A 126 -4.19 -7.17 13.06
CA ALA A 126 -5.01 -8.30 13.46
C ALA A 126 -6.08 -7.92 14.48
N ASN A 127 -6.32 -6.62 14.72
CA ASN A 127 -7.30 -6.13 15.69
C ASN A 127 -8.23 -5.09 15.04
N ARG A 128 -9.49 -5.48 14.81
CA ARG A 128 -10.52 -4.61 14.21
C ARG A 128 -10.87 -3.34 15.01
N LYS A 129 -10.41 -3.24 16.26
CA LYS A 129 -10.62 -2.06 17.12
C LYS A 129 -9.42 -1.10 17.10
N SER A 130 -8.32 -1.47 16.45
CA SER A 130 -7.11 -0.66 16.45
C SER A 130 -7.21 0.53 15.51
N PHE A 131 -6.42 1.56 15.80
CA PHE A 131 -6.23 2.68 14.88
C PHE A 131 -5.64 2.19 13.54
N GLY A 132 -4.59 1.35 13.59
CA GLY A 132 -3.92 0.82 12.39
C GLY A 132 -4.86 0.14 11.41
N PHE A 133 -5.82 -0.66 11.92
CA PHE A 133 -6.83 -1.28 11.06
C PHE A 133 -7.71 -0.25 10.34
N TRP A 134 -8.16 0.78 11.04
CA TRP A 134 -9.11 1.76 10.50
C TRP A 134 -8.45 2.82 9.61
N VAL A 135 -7.25 3.27 9.94
CA VAL A 135 -6.53 4.25 9.11
C VAL A 135 -6.22 3.67 7.74
N ASP A 136 -5.74 2.43 7.67
CA ASP A 136 -5.40 1.77 6.41
C ASP A 136 -6.65 1.30 5.66
N SER A 137 -7.65 0.71 6.34
CA SER A 137 -8.93 0.40 5.68
C SER A 137 -9.57 1.65 5.07
N GLY A 138 -9.51 2.78 5.78
CA GLY A 138 -9.99 4.07 5.30
C GLY A 138 -9.19 4.57 4.10
N ASN A 139 -7.86 4.48 4.15
CA ASN A 139 -6.99 4.78 3.02
C ASN A 139 -7.39 4.00 1.76
N GLY A 140 -7.65 2.69 1.91
CA GLY A 140 -8.04 1.83 0.81
C GLY A 140 -9.30 2.28 0.09
N TYR A 141 -10.37 2.59 0.83
CA TYR A 141 -11.63 3.01 0.22
C TYR A 141 -11.61 4.45 -0.29
N VAL A 142 -10.88 5.35 0.38
CA VAL A 142 -10.93 6.78 0.09
C VAL A 142 -9.90 7.19 -0.97
N THR A 143 -8.73 6.57 -1.01
CA THR A 143 -7.65 7.02 -1.90
C THR A 143 -7.55 6.28 -3.22
N LEU A 144 -8.17 5.11 -3.38
CA LEU A 144 -8.02 4.29 -4.60
C LEU A 144 -8.42 5.07 -5.87
N ILE A 145 -9.66 5.58 -5.90
CA ILE A 145 -10.19 6.30 -7.07
C ILE A 145 -9.47 7.66 -7.24
N PRO A 146 -9.32 8.50 -6.19
CA PRO A 146 -8.54 9.74 -6.31
C PRO A 146 -7.11 9.53 -6.76
N SER A 147 -6.43 8.45 -6.36
CA SER A 147 -5.06 8.14 -6.78
C SER A 147 -4.99 7.84 -8.28
N LEU A 148 -5.93 7.05 -8.79
CA LEU A 148 -6.02 6.77 -10.23
C LEU A 148 -6.31 8.05 -11.01
N LEU A 149 -7.27 8.87 -10.56
CA LEU A 149 -7.54 10.18 -11.16
C LEU A 149 -6.30 11.06 -11.14
N PHE A 150 -5.57 11.11 -10.02
CA PHE A 150 -4.35 11.90 -9.86
C PHE A 150 -3.29 11.54 -10.90
N ILE A 151 -2.99 10.25 -11.04
CA ILE A 151 -1.99 9.74 -12.00
C ILE A 151 -2.32 10.16 -13.43
N TYR A 152 -3.55 9.94 -13.88
CA TYR A 152 -3.91 10.19 -15.28
C TYR A 152 -4.17 11.68 -15.57
N ALA A 153 -4.70 12.43 -14.59
CA ALA A 153 -4.92 13.86 -14.77
C ALA A 153 -3.61 14.66 -14.85
N LEU A 154 -2.51 14.17 -14.28
CA LEU A 154 -1.17 14.75 -14.49
C LEU A 154 -0.67 14.69 -15.94
N THR A 155 -1.26 13.83 -16.77
CA THR A 155 -0.83 13.60 -18.17
C THR A 155 -1.86 14.06 -19.20
N PHE A 156 -3.15 13.96 -18.87
CA PHE A 156 -4.23 14.17 -19.83
C PHE A 156 -5.12 15.37 -19.52
N ASP A 157 -4.82 16.13 -18.46
CA ASP A 157 -5.55 17.35 -18.10
C ASP A 157 -7.06 17.13 -17.95
N ILE A 158 -7.42 15.97 -17.38
CA ILE A 158 -8.81 15.50 -17.24
C ILE A 158 -9.65 16.48 -16.41
N VAL A 159 -9.01 17.22 -15.51
CA VAL A 159 -9.62 18.24 -14.64
C VAL A 159 -8.75 19.49 -14.61
N PRO A 160 -9.26 20.66 -14.16
CA PRO A 160 -8.41 21.83 -13.93
C PRO A 160 -7.30 21.52 -12.91
N ALA A 161 -6.11 22.10 -13.12
CA ALA A 161 -4.95 21.88 -12.26
C ALA A 161 -5.25 22.22 -10.79
N ARG A 162 -5.96 23.32 -10.53
CA ARG A 162 -6.37 23.68 -9.18
C ARG A 162 -7.27 22.61 -8.52
N ALA A 163 -8.23 22.07 -9.26
CA ALA A 163 -9.10 21.00 -8.77
C ALA A 163 -8.27 19.74 -8.46
N LEU A 164 -7.33 19.37 -9.34
CA LEU A 164 -6.45 18.24 -9.10
C LEU A 164 -5.57 18.46 -7.86
N GLY A 165 -5.03 19.66 -7.69
CA GLY A 165 -4.24 20.02 -6.52
C GLY A 165 -5.04 19.95 -5.23
N ILE A 166 -6.31 20.35 -5.21
CA ILE A 166 -7.17 20.19 -4.01
C ILE A 166 -7.36 18.71 -3.67
N ILE A 167 -7.67 17.88 -4.68
CA ILE A 167 -7.82 16.42 -4.50
C ILE A 167 -6.52 15.81 -3.98
N GLY A 168 -5.40 16.14 -4.61
CA GLY A 168 -4.06 15.72 -4.22
C GLY A 168 -3.73 16.09 -2.77
N LEU A 169 -3.94 17.36 -2.41
CA LEU A 169 -3.66 17.85 -1.07
C LEU A 169 -4.43 17.06 0.00
N VAL A 170 -5.71 16.77 -0.24
CA VAL A 170 -6.54 15.98 0.69
C VAL A 170 -5.98 14.57 0.87
N ILE A 171 -5.70 13.85 -0.22
CA ILE A 171 -5.24 12.45 -0.12
C ILE A 171 -3.81 12.34 0.41
N PHE A 172 -2.91 13.25 0.03
CA PHE A 172 -1.54 13.25 0.53
C PHE A 172 -1.46 13.69 1.98
N TRP A 173 -2.28 14.65 2.41
CA TRP A 173 -2.40 14.98 3.83
C TRP A 173 -2.92 13.79 4.64
N MET A 174 -3.95 13.10 4.14
CA MET A 174 -4.51 11.93 4.83
C MET A 174 -3.48 10.82 5.01
N MET A 175 -2.72 10.48 3.97
CA MET A 175 -1.62 9.51 4.05
C MET A 175 -0.55 9.97 5.05
N PHE A 176 -0.07 11.21 4.91
CA PHE A 176 0.98 11.77 5.79
C PHE A 176 0.56 11.76 7.26
N TYR A 177 -0.61 12.33 7.56
CA TYR A 177 -1.14 12.42 8.91
C TYR A 177 -1.45 11.04 9.50
N GLY A 178 -2.02 10.14 8.69
CA GLY A 178 -2.26 8.75 9.08
C GLY A 178 -0.98 8.05 9.51
N THR A 179 0.11 8.21 8.74
CA THR A 179 1.42 7.65 9.08
C THR A 179 2.07 8.30 10.30
N VAL A 180 1.91 9.61 10.50
CA VAL A 180 2.39 10.27 11.73
C VAL A 180 1.66 9.71 12.96
N LEU A 181 0.33 9.62 12.92
CA LEU A 181 -0.44 9.04 14.01
C LEU A 181 -0.11 7.56 14.22
N TYR A 182 0.10 6.82 13.14
CA TYR A 182 0.53 5.43 13.19
C TYR A 182 1.81 5.28 14.03
N TYR A 183 2.85 6.07 13.74
CA TYR A 183 4.09 6.04 14.51
C TYR A 183 3.86 6.39 15.99
N VAL A 184 3.06 7.43 16.27
CA VAL A 184 2.74 7.81 17.66
C VAL A 184 2.10 6.64 18.40
N VAL A 185 1.07 6.02 17.82
CA VAL A 185 0.37 4.88 18.44
C VAL A 185 1.31 3.68 18.61
N TYR A 186 2.11 3.35 17.59
CA TYR A 186 3.05 2.22 17.61
C TYR A 186 4.08 2.35 18.73
N PHE A 187 4.69 3.53 18.89
CA PHE A 187 5.71 3.76 19.92
C PHE A 187 5.10 3.94 21.32
N VAL A 188 3.97 4.65 21.46
CA VAL A 188 3.31 4.85 22.76
C VAL A 188 2.80 3.53 23.33
N ASN A 189 2.21 2.67 22.50
CA ASN A 189 1.74 1.34 22.90
C ASN A 189 2.86 0.31 23.04
N LYS A 190 4.11 0.68 22.67
CA LYS A 190 5.29 -0.19 22.72
C LYS A 190 5.17 -1.44 21.86
N GLU A 191 4.50 -1.33 20.71
CA GLU A 191 4.32 -2.43 19.76
C GLU A 191 5.68 -2.95 19.22
N TYR A 192 6.76 -2.18 19.34
CA TYR A 192 8.12 -2.60 18.99
C TYR A 192 8.75 -3.64 19.93
N VAL A 193 8.19 -3.83 21.13
CA VAL A 193 8.78 -4.70 22.16
C VAL A 193 8.65 -6.16 21.74
N GLY A 194 9.79 -6.86 21.73
CA GLY A 194 9.86 -8.28 21.31
C GLY A 194 10.24 -8.48 19.84
N HIS A 195 10.38 -7.41 19.05
CA HIS A 195 10.87 -7.48 17.68
C HIS A 195 12.38 -7.26 17.58
N THR A 196 12.99 -7.87 16.57
CA THR A 196 14.41 -7.63 16.26
C THR A 196 14.61 -6.25 15.63
N ALA A 197 15.77 -5.62 15.88
CA ALA A 197 16.10 -4.33 15.27
C ALA A 197 16.05 -4.36 13.73
N ARG A 198 16.42 -5.50 13.12
CA ARG A 198 16.31 -5.72 11.68
C ARG A 198 14.86 -5.65 11.20
N ASN A 199 13.93 -6.33 11.87
CA ASN A 199 12.52 -6.32 11.49
C ASN A 199 11.94 -4.91 11.62
N LEU A 200 12.26 -4.21 12.72
CA LEU A 200 11.83 -2.84 12.94
C LEU A 200 12.38 -1.89 11.86
N ALA A 201 13.66 -1.98 11.53
CA ALA A 201 14.28 -1.14 10.51
C ALA A 201 13.66 -1.33 9.12
N ILE A 202 13.30 -2.57 8.75
CA ILE A 202 12.70 -2.87 7.44
C ILE A 202 11.23 -2.44 7.38
N PHE A 203 10.41 -2.94 8.31
CA PHE A 203 8.94 -2.82 8.23
C PHE A 203 8.39 -1.55 8.90
N ILE A 204 9.03 -1.07 9.96
CA ILE A 204 8.56 0.09 10.70
C ILE A 204 9.31 1.34 10.26
N GLY A 205 10.63 1.26 10.11
CA GLY A 205 11.43 2.36 9.59
C GLY A 205 11.26 2.52 8.08
N GLY A 206 11.80 1.59 7.31
CA GLY A 206 11.98 1.71 5.87
C GLY A 206 10.67 1.83 5.10
N THR A 207 9.77 0.86 5.22
CA THR A 207 8.51 0.90 4.46
C THR A 207 7.68 2.10 4.88
N ASN A 208 7.33 2.29 6.15
CA ASN A 208 6.46 3.41 6.54
C ASN A 208 7.07 4.81 6.28
N SER A 209 8.40 4.98 6.24
CA SER A 209 9.01 6.28 5.92
C SER A 209 8.65 6.79 4.52
N LEU A 210 8.43 5.90 3.55
CA LEU A 210 7.98 6.30 2.21
C LEU A 210 6.61 7.02 2.25
N TRP A 211 5.75 6.69 3.22
CA TRP A 211 4.43 7.28 3.42
C TRP A 211 4.50 8.60 4.22
N LEU A 212 5.69 9.02 4.65
CA LEU A 212 5.95 10.38 5.11
C LEU A 212 6.48 11.25 3.96
N PHE A 213 7.57 10.81 3.32
CA PHE A 213 8.29 11.65 2.37
C PHE A 213 7.55 11.82 1.04
N ALA A 214 6.95 10.76 0.49
CA ALA A 214 6.28 10.87 -0.79
C ALA A 214 4.96 11.65 -0.71
N PRO A 215 4.12 11.50 0.33
CA PRO A 215 3.00 12.40 0.54
C PRO A 215 3.41 13.84 0.83
N ALA A 216 4.50 14.09 1.54
CA ALA A 216 5.02 15.44 1.70
C ALA A 216 5.36 16.10 0.35
N TRP A 217 6.02 15.35 -0.55
CA TRP A 217 6.24 15.80 -1.93
C TRP A 217 4.94 16.00 -2.70
N GLY A 218 3.97 15.09 -2.55
CA GLY A 218 2.63 15.20 -3.10
C GLY A 218 1.89 16.46 -2.67
N MET A 219 2.02 16.86 -1.40
CA MET A 219 1.46 18.11 -0.89
C MET A 219 2.13 19.33 -1.52
N VAL A 220 3.46 19.35 -1.66
CA VAL A 220 4.19 20.44 -2.34
C VAL A 220 3.68 20.63 -3.77
N ALA A 221 3.64 19.53 -4.54
CA ALA A 221 3.14 19.56 -5.91
C ALA A 221 1.68 20.03 -5.98
N SER A 222 0.84 19.54 -5.07
CA SER A 222 -0.57 19.91 -4.97
C SER A 222 -0.78 21.40 -4.68
N ILE A 223 0.00 21.98 -3.77
CA ILE A 223 -0.04 23.41 -3.45
C ILE A 223 0.36 24.26 -4.66
N ILE A 224 1.37 23.82 -5.42
CA ILE A 224 1.79 24.51 -6.64
C ILE A 224 0.67 24.46 -7.70
N LEU A 225 0.03 23.30 -7.91
CA LEU A 225 -1.10 23.17 -8.82
C LEU A 225 -2.27 24.10 -8.41
N ILE A 226 -2.56 24.22 -7.12
CA ILE A 226 -3.61 25.10 -6.59
C ILE A 226 -3.32 26.56 -6.89
N ASN A 227 -2.10 27.01 -6.55
CA ASN A 227 -1.73 28.42 -6.60
C ASN A 227 -1.52 28.93 -8.02
N THR A 228 -0.98 28.08 -8.90
CA THR A 228 -0.69 28.45 -10.29
C THR A 228 -1.82 28.13 -11.26
N ASP A 229 -2.77 27.28 -10.85
CA ASP A 229 -3.78 26.67 -11.72
C ASP A 229 -3.17 26.14 -13.04
N SER A 230 -1.97 25.57 -12.93
CA SER A 230 -1.19 25.10 -14.06
C SER A 230 -0.46 23.80 -13.72
N TYR A 231 -0.42 22.90 -14.69
CA TYR A 231 0.39 21.67 -14.63
C TYR A 231 1.87 21.90 -14.91
N GLY A 232 2.28 23.12 -15.25
CA GLY A 232 3.63 23.41 -15.77
C GLY A 232 4.79 22.99 -14.86
N PHE A 233 4.57 22.90 -13.54
CA PHE A 233 5.60 22.42 -12.60
C PHE A 233 5.96 20.93 -12.77
N LEU A 234 5.00 20.14 -13.25
CA LEU A 234 5.13 18.69 -13.40
C LEU A 234 5.23 18.25 -14.87
N ARG A 235 5.38 19.20 -15.79
CA ARG A 235 5.60 18.97 -17.21
C ARG A 235 7.04 19.28 -17.59
#